data_AF-A0A9W7FD99-F1
#
_entry.id   AF-A0A9W7FD99-F1
#
_cell.length_a   1.000
_cell.length_b   1.000
_cell.length_c   1.000
_cell.angle_alpha   90.00
_cell.angle_beta   90.00
_cell.angle_gamma   90.00
#
_symmetry.space_group_name_H-M   'P 1'
#
loop_
_entity.id
_entity.type
_entity.pdbx_description
1 polymer ?
#
loop_
_entity_poly.entity_id
_entity_poly.type
_entity_poly.pdbx_seq_one_letter_code
_entity_poly.pdbx_strand_id
1 'polypeptide(L)'
;MSNKRKKEGSPPVKVIITCFGAFGGIPSNPTLSIVKTSTPNISTLLTSHPCPNTILKTFSLNVSSKSVSSQMSSIFISDILPHPGPVLLLHTGVDGTQKPPGKFKLERLAYNETDFRIPDNDGYQPSHLPISSSFGPKESYLCSMSLPSSTSPSSRKVDSVLNKLREKGWDDLVIPSDDAGRFVCNYTLFTSLLKAKEVYERREGEVWAGFLHVPGFELVEEEVQVRFLRDCVMAMVEEIEGREGGEYMGPP
;
A
#
# COMPACT_ATOMS: atom_id res chain seq x y z
N MET A 1 30.67 -20.02 24.05
CA MET A 1 29.93 -20.78 23.01
C MET A 1 28.44 -20.65 23.30
N SER A 2 27.78 -19.64 22.70
CA SER A 2 26.33 -19.51 22.78
C SER A 2 25.73 -20.08 21.50
N ASN A 3 24.84 -21.04 21.68
CA ASN A 3 24.23 -21.86 20.66
C ASN A 3 23.38 -20.98 19.73
N LYS A 4 23.94 -20.53 18.60
CA LYS A 4 23.14 -20.08 17.45
C LYS A 4 22.40 -21.31 16.92
N ARG A 5 21.23 -21.61 17.51
CA ARG A 5 20.22 -22.41 16.82
C ARG A 5 19.97 -21.71 15.50
N LYS A 6 20.36 -22.32 14.38
CA LYS A 6 19.85 -21.97 13.06
C LYS A 6 18.32 -21.97 13.19
N LYS A 7 17.69 -20.80 13.13
CA LYS A 7 16.23 -20.72 13.03
C LYS A 7 15.83 -21.49 11.77
N GLU A 8 14.94 -22.47 11.90
CA GLU A 8 14.06 -22.87 10.80
C GLU A 8 13.52 -21.60 10.12
N GLY A 9 13.49 -21.60 8.78
CA GLY A 9 13.34 -20.40 7.97
C GLY A 9 12.22 -19.47 8.46
N SER A 10 12.54 -18.19 8.65
CA SER A 10 11.53 -17.18 9.01
C SER A 10 10.34 -17.26 8.05
N PRO A 11 9.09 -17.15 8.55
CA PRO A 11 7.93 -17.21 7.69
C PRO A 11 8.03 -16.16 6.57
N PRO A 12 7.58 -16.49 5.34
CA PRO A 12 7.65 -15.58 4.21
C PRO A 12 6.89 -14.29 4.47
N VAL A 13 7.34 -13.16 3.90
CA VAL A 13 6.55 -11.92 3.91
C VAL A 13 5.36 -12.10 2.98
N LYS A 14 4.14 -11.99 3.51
CA LYS A 14 2.94 -11.98 2.68
C LYS A 14 2.71 -10.57 2.14
N VAL A 15 2.77 -10.42 0.82
CA VAL A 15 2.45 -9.18 0.10
C VAL A 15 1.04 -9.27 -0.43
N ILE A 16 0.19 -8.35 0.02
CA ILE A 16 -1.18 -8.18 -0.45
C ILE A 16 -1.25 -6.82 -1.16
N ILE A 17 -1.58 -6.84 -2.46
CA ILE A 17 -1.76 -5.62 -3.24
C ILE A 17 -3.23 -5.45 -3.59
N THR A 18 -3.80 -4.30 -3.28
CA THR A 18 -5.16 -3.98 -3.72
C THR A 18 -5.16 -2.92 -4.81
N CYS A 19 -6.12 -3.02 -5.73
CA CYS A 19 -6.39 -2.03 -6.77
C CYS A 19 -7.88 -1.66 -6.75
N PHE A 20 -8.23 -0.56 -7.40
CA PHE A 20 -9.64 -0.16 -7.58
C PHE A 20 -10.10 -0.38 -9.02
N GLY A 21 -11.38 -0.68 -9.18
CA GLY A 21 -12.06 -0.64 -10.48
C GLY A 21 -12.35 0.79 -10.97
N ALA A 22 -13.15 0.89 -12.04
CA ALA A 22 -13.66 2.14 -12.57
C ALA A 22 -14.53 2.90 -11.55
N PHE A 23 -14.50 4.23 -11.57
CA PHE A 23 -15.31 5.10 -10.71
C PHE A 23 -15.42 6.51 -11.26
N GLY A 24 -16.46 7.25 -10.85
CA GLY A 24 -16.52 8.71 -11.06
C GLY A 24 -16.42 9.17 -12.52
N GLY A 25 -16.85 8.33 -13.48
CA GLY A 25 -16.71 8.61 -14.92
C GLY A 25 -15.32 8.33 -15.50
N ILE A 26 -14.38 7.77 -14.73
CA ILE A 26 -13.10 7.25 -15.21
C ILE A 26 -13.33 5.81 -15.71
N PRO A 27 -13.36 5.57 -17.04
CA PRO A 27 -13.75 4.27 -17.59
C PRO A 27 -12.70 3.18 -17.36
N SER A 28 -11.44 3.55 -17.13
CA SER A 28 -10.34 2.63 -16.84
C SER A 28 -9.50 3.19 -15.69
N ASN A 29 -9.39 2.42 -14.61
CA ASN A 29 -8.52 2.76 -13.48
C ASN A 29 -7.14 2.14 -13.71
N PRO A 30 -6.06 2.94 -13.85
CA PRO A 30 -4.70 2.44 -14.05
C PRO A 30 -4.31 1.32 -13.09
N THR A 31 -4.75 1.40 -11.84
CA THR A 31 -4.40 0.42 -10.81
C THR A 31 -4.95 -0.97 -11.07
N LEU A 32 -6.16 -1.08 -11.64
CA LEU A 32 -6.70 -2.39 -12.04
C LEU A 32 -5.79 -3.02 -13.10
N SER A 33 -5.27 -2.20 -14.02
CA SER A 33 -4.45 -2.71 -15.11
C SER A 33 -3.07 -3.16 -14.64
N ILE A 34 -2.33 -2.30 -13.95
CA ILE A 34 -0.97 -2.63 -13.49
C ILE A 34 -0.93 -3.79 -12.47
N VAL A 35 -2.03 -3.99 -11.72
CA VAL A 35 -2.14 -5.06 -10.72
C VAL A 35 -2.67 -6.37 -11.32
N LYS A 36 -3.61 -6.32 -12.28
CA LYS A 36 -4.32 -7.53 -12.74
C LYS A 36 -4.33 -7.79 -14.24
N THR A 37 -4.53 -6.80 -15.11
CA THR A 37 -4.85 -7.06 -16.53
C THR A 37 -3.70 -6.82 -17.50
N SER A 38 -2.74 -5.96 -17.15
CA SER A 38 -1.53 -5.74 -17.97
C SER A 38 -0.73 -7.03 -18.17
N THR A 39 0.02 -7.08 -19.27
CA THR A 39 0.97 -8.17 -19.54
C THR A 39 2.29 -7.54 -19.99
N PRO A 40 3.33 -7.53 -19.12
CA PRO A 40 3.36 -8.09 -17.77
C PRO A 40 2.59 -7.21 -16.76
N ASN A 41 1.93 -7.85 -15.78
CA ASN A 41 1.45 -7.18 -14.56
C ASN A 41 2.39 -7.43 -13.38
N ILE A 42 2.08 -6.86 -12.22
CA ILE A 42 2.88 -7.03 -10.99
C ILE A 42 3.13 -8.49 -10.60
N SER A 43 2.14 -9.37 -10.81
CA SER A 43 2.29 -10.80 -10.49
C SER A 43 3.27 -11.48 -11.46
N THR A 44 3.20 -11.13 -12.75
CA THR A 44 4.17 -11.59 -13.74
C THR A 44 5.58 -11.13 -13.39
N LEU A 45 5.76 -9.85 -13.06
CA LEU A 45 7.07 -9.29 -12.75
C LEU A 45 7.67 -9.88 -11.47
N LEU A 46 6.91 -9.95 -10.38
CA LEU A 46 7.38 -10.52 -9.11
C LEU A 46 7.58 -12.04 -9.20
N THR A 47 6.96 -12.74 -10.14
CA THR A 47 7.25 -14.18 -10.37
C THR A 47 8.54 -14.36 -11.18
N SER A 48 8.80 -13.50 -12.17
CA SER A 48 10.01 -13.54 -12.99
C SER A 48 11.27 -13.08 -12.24
N HIS A 49 11.11 -12.16 -11.28
CA HIS A 49 12.17 -11.64 -10.42
C HIS A 49 11.72 -11.77 -8.96
N PRO A 50 11.70 -12.99 -8.41
CA PRO A 50 11.13 -13.24 -7.09
C PRO A 50 11.91 -12.49 -6.01
N CYS A 51 11.19 -11.70 -5.22
CA CYS A 51 11.69 -11.31 -3.91
C CYS A 51 11.77 -12.59 -3.06
N PRO A 52 12.95 -12.98 -2.57
CA PRO A 52 13.12 -14.24 -1.85
C PRO A 52 12.14 -14.32 -0.67
N ASN A 53 11.47 -15.47 -0.51
CA ASN A 53 10.59 -15.74 0.64
C ASN A 53 9.37 -14.79 0.73
N THR A 54 8.70 -14.52 -0.39
CA THR A 54 7.44 -13.73 -0.42
C THR A 54 6.24 -14.54 -0.93
N ILE A 55 5.04 -14.22 -0.44
CA ILE A 55 3.77 -14.74 -0.96
C ILE A 55 2.94 -13.57 -1.48
N LEU A 56 2.61 -13.55 -2.77
CA LEU A 56 1.81 -12.49 -3.36
C LEU A 56 0.31 -12.86 -3.44
N LYS A 57 -0.55 -11.92 -3.05
CA LYS A 57 -2.00 -11.94 -3.30
C LYS A 57 -2.44 -10.59 -3.83
N THR A 58 -3.43 -10.59 -4.73
CA THR A 58 -4.01 -9.35 -5.26
C THR A 58 -5.52 -9.33 -5.11
N PHE A 59 -6.09 -8.16 -4.77
CA PHE A 59 -7.52 -7.96 -4.61
C PHE A 59 -7.99 -6.73 -5.39
N SER A 60 -9.24 -6.77 -5.85
CA SER A 60 -9.91 -5.60 -6.42
C SER A 60 -10.94 -5.11 -5.42
N LEU A 61 -10.85 -3.84 -5.07
CA LEU A 61 -11.79 -3.17 -4.20
C LEU A 61 -12.79 -2.38 -5.03
N ASN A 62 -14.04 -2.37 -4.57
CA ASN A 62 -15.03 -1.47 -5.14
C ASN A 62 -14.76 -0.06 -4.61
N VAL A 63 -14.99 0.95 -5.43
CA VAL A 63 -14.89 2.35 -5.01
C VAL A 63 -16.16 2.71 -4.23
N SER A 64 -16.31 2.10 -3.06
CA SER A 64 -17.42 2.28 -2.12
C SER A 64 -16.87 2.09 -0.72
N SER A 65 -17.11 3.04 0.18
CA SER A 65 -16.62 2.94 1.57
C SER A 65 -17.23 1.73 2.29
N LYS A 66 -18.52 1.45 2.03
CA LYS A 66 -19.23 0.27 2.55
C LYS A 66 -18.60 -1.03 2.07
N SER A 67 -18.33 -1.14 0.76
CA SER A 67 -17.69 -2.32 0.17
C SER A 67 -16.26 -2.49 0.66
N VAL A 68 -15.48 -1.41 0.74
CA VAL A 68 -14.12 -1.46 1.28
C VAL A 68 -14.12 -1.99 2.71
N SER A 69 -15.04 -1.52 3.58
CA SER A 69 -15.10 -1.98 4.97
C SER A 69 -15.34 -3.49 5.09
N SER A 70 -16.28 -4.03 4.30
CA SER A 70 -16.57 -5.47 4.28
C SER A 70 -15.42 -6.27 3.66
N GLN A 71 -14.90 -5.84 2.51
CA GLN A 71 -13.78 -6.48 1.81
C GLN A 71 -12.50 -6.49 2.66
N MET A 72 -12.19 -5.39 3.36
CA MET A 72 -11.04 -5.34 4.28
C MET A 72 -11.23 -6.31 5.43
N SER A 73 -12.43 -6.38 6.02
CA SER A 73 -12.71 -7.35 7.08
C SER A 73 -12.50 -8.79 6.60
N SER A 74 -12.95 -9.12 5.39
CA SER A 74 -12.70 -10.42 4.78
C SER A 74 -11.21 -10.69 4.57
N ILE A 75 -10.46 -9.78 3.96
CA ILE A 75 -9.00 -9.93 3.72
C ILE A 75 -8.25 -10.14 5.05
N PHE A 76 -8.60 -9.39 6.09
CA PHE A 76 -7.99 -9.57 7.40
C PHE A 76 -8.25 -10.97 7.95
N ILE A 77 -9.48 -11.47 7.86
CA ILE A 77 -9.88 -12.79 8.37
C ILE A 77 -9.26 -13.93 7.54
N SER A 78 -9.30 -13.85 6.21
CA SER A 78 -8.91 -14.95 5.33
C SER A 78 -7.40 -15.02 5.06
N ASP A 79 -6.73 -13.87 4.98
CA ASP A 79 -5.37 -13.81 4.46
C ASP A 79 -4.35 -13.25 5.46
N ILE A 80 -4.72 -12.31 6.32
CA ILE A 80 -3.78 -11.65 7.24
C ILE A 80 -3.67 -12.41 8.56
N LEU A 81 -4.79 -12.63 9.26
CA LEU A 81 -4.82 -13.29 10.56
C LEU A 81 -4.26 -14.73 10.54
N PRO A 82 -4.51 -15.56 9.52
CA PRO A 82 -3.97 -16.92 9.48
C PRO A 82 -2.48 -16.99 9.15
N HIS A 83 -1.86 -15.87 8.71
CA HIS A 83 -0.47 -15.86 8.30
C HIS A 83 0.46 -15.53 9.48
N PRO A 84 1.45 -16.40 9.79
CA PRO A 84 2.30 -16.22 10.96
C PRO A 84 3.38 -15.14 10.80
N GLY A 85 3.76 -14.79 9.56
CA GLY A 85 4.85 -13.85 9.27
C GLY A 85 4.41 -12.40 9.07
N PRO A 86 5.34 -11.50 8.71
CA PRO A 86 5.02 -10.12 8.35
C PRO A 86 4.08 -10.05 7.14
N VAL A 87 3.19 -9.07 7.15
CA VAL A 87 2.27 -8.78 6.03
C VAL A 87 2.51 -7.36 5.55
N LEU A 88 2.76 -7.20 4.25
CA LEU A 88 2.67 -5.92 3.56
C LEU A 88 1.30 -5.83 2.88
N LEU A 89 0.44 -4.93 3.35
CA LEU A 89 -0.82 -4.57 2.71
C LEU A 89 -0.65 -3.25 1.98
N LEU A 90 -0.36 -3.31 0.68
CA LEU A 90 -0.18 -2.13 -0.17
C LEU A 90 -1.45 -1.87 -0.99
N HIS A 91 -2.10 -0.75 -0.71
CA HIS A 91 -3.20 -0.27 -1.54
C HIS A 91 -2.67 0.58 -2.69
N THR A 92 -3.29 0.48 -3.86
CA THR A 92 -3.02 1.33 -5.01
C THR A 92 -4.29 2.06 -5.42
N GLY A 93 -4.18 3.36 -5.72
CA GLY A 93 -5.26 4.19 -6.26
C GLY A 93 -4.75 5.12 -7.35
N VAL A 94 -5.60 5.54 -8.28
CA VAL A 94 -5.24 6.56 -9.26
C VAL A 94 -5.48 7.95 -8.67
N ASP A 95 -4.51 8.86 -8.84
CA ASP A 95 -4.70 10.29 -8.64
C ASP A 95 -4.98 10.94 -9.99
N GLY A 96 -6.25 10.97 -10.37
CA GLY A 96 -6.71 11.57 -11.63
C GLY A 96 -6.65 13.11 -11.66
N THR A 97 -6.14 13.76 -10.61
CA THR A 97 -6.02 15.22 -10.56
C THR A 97 -4.65 15.73 -10.99
N GLN A 98 -3.70 14.82 -11.21
CA GLN A 98 -2.34 15.18 -11.55
C GLN A 98 -2.23 15.86 -12.92
N LYS A 99 -1.18 16.66 -13.06
CA LYS A 99 -0.75 17.29 -14.31
C LYS A 99 0.69 16.84 -14.62
N PRO A 100 1.20 17.04 -15.84
CA PRO A 100 2.59 16.72 -16.17
C PRO A 100 3.57 17.32 -15.14
N PRO A 101 4.64 16.59 -14.77
CA PRO A 101 5.11 15.34 -15.40
C PRO A 101 4.46 14.05 -14.85
N GLY A 102 3.49 14.12 -13.95
CA GLY A 102 2.98 12.95 -13.24
C GLY A 102 3.97 12.41 -12.19
N LYS A 103 3.46 12.00 -11.03
CA LYS A 103 4.26 11.50 -9.91
C LYS A 103 3.54 10.33 -9.22
N PHE A 104 4.31 9.32 -8.88
CA PHE A 104 3.94 8.33 -7.89
C PHE A 104 3.99 8.98 -6.50
N LYS A 105 2.88 8.93 -5.78
CA LYS A 105 2.75 9.52 -4.44
C LYS A 105 2.67 8.39 -3.43
N LEU A 106 3.71 8.24 -2.61
CA LEU A 106 3.68 7.29 -1.50
C LEU A 106 3.14 8.00 -0.26
N GLU A 107 1.96 7.58 0.19
CA GLU A 107 1.24 8.25 1.26
C GLU A 107 1.89 7.99 2.62
N ARG A 108 2.08 9.05 3.40
CA ARG A 108 2.59 9.04 4.78
C ARG A 108 1.47 9.03 5.79
N LEU A 109 0.35 9.68 5.50
CA LEU A 109 -0.75 9.89 6.45
C LEU A 109 -2.08 9.40 5.88
N ALA A 110 -2.93 8.96 6.80
CA ALA A 110 -4.34 8.67 6.57
C ALA A 110 -5.16 9.42 7.62
N TYR A 111 -6.04 10.29 7.19
CA TYR A 111 -6.87 11.10 8.08
C TYR A 111 -8.14 10.37 8.47
N ASN A 112 -8.60 10.58 9.69
CA ASN A 112 -9.85 10.05 10.22
C ASN A 112 -11.06 10.82 9.68
N GLU A 113 -11.11 11.13 8.40
CA GLU A 113 -12.17 11.96 7.81
C GLU A 113 -12.61 11.44 6.44
N THR A 114 -13.93 11.50 6.24
CA THR A 114 -14.60 11.33 4.95
C THR A 114 -15.20 12.66 4.53
N ASP A 115 -14.83 13.11 3.34
CA ASP A 115 -15.36 14.32 2.72
C ASP A 115 -15.34 14.12 1.19
N PHE A 116 -16.40 13.47 0.70
CA PHE A 116 -16.44 12.93 -0.65
C PHE A 116 -16.95 14.00 -1.61
N ARG A 117 -16.04 14.54 -2.45
CA ARG A 117 -16.40 15.56 -3.46
C ARG A 117 -17.45 15.07 -4.47
N ILE A 118 -17.46 13.78 -4.77
CA ILE A 118 -18.44 13.09 -5.61
C ILE A 118 -18.95 11.85 -4.86
N PRO A 119 -20.15 11.33 -5.16
CA PRO A 119 -20.59 10.08 -4.56
C PRO A 119 -19.65 8.93 -4.91
N ASP A 120 -19.52 7.98 -3.99
CA ASP A 120 -18.91 6.68 -4.28
C ASP A 120 -19.83 5.84 -5.19
N ASN A 121 -19.37 4.65 -5.60
CA ASN A 121 -20.12 3.80 -6.54
C ASN A 121 -21.44 3.25 -5.95
N ASP A 122 -21.65 3.33 -4.63
CA ASP A 122 -22.93 2.99 -3.98
C ASP A 122 -23.82 4.24 -3.75
N GLY A 123 -23.41 5.41 -4.25
CA GLY A 123 -24.14 6.66 -4.11
C GLY A 123 -23.90 7.37 -2.77
N TYR A 124 -22.98 6.90 -1.93
CA TYR A 124 -22.71 7.52 -0.63
C TYR A 124 -21.76 8.72 -0.80
N GLN A 125 -22.15 9.87 -0.25
CA GLN A 125 -21.40 11.11 -0.33
C GLN A 125 -21.36 11.84 1.02
N PRO A 126 -20.58 11.35 2.00
CA PRO A 126 -20.39 12.01 3.28
C PRO A 126 -19.67 13.35 3.14
N SER A 127 -19.94 14.28 4.05
CA SER A 127 -19.21 15.54 4.16
C SER A 127 -18.73 15.74 5.60
N HIS A 128 -17.41 15.86 5.75
CA HIS A 128 -16.73 16.13 7.02
C HIS A 128 -17.07 15.18 8.19
N LEU A 129 -17.24 13.89 7.92
CA LEU A 129 -17.56 12.89 8.95
C LEU A 129 -16.33 12.05 9.34
N PRO A 130 -16.16 11.70 10.63
CA PRO A 130 -15.07 10.83 11.03
C PRO A 130 -15.23 9.41 10.45
N ILE A 131 -14.11 8.77 10.07
CA ILE A 131 -14.13 7.36 9.65
C ILE A 131 -14.41 6.45 10.85
N SER A 132 -13.74 6.73 11.97
CA SER A 132 -13.92 6.03 13.24
C SER A 132 -14.03 7.03 14.38
N SER A 133 -15.23 7.16 14.95
CA SER A 133 -15.47 8.02 16.11
C SER A 133 -14.74 7.54 17.37
N SER A 134 -14.36 6.25 17.45
CA SER A 134 -13.64 5.70 18.60
C SER A 134 -12.13 6.00 18.55
N PHE A 135 -11.59 6.35 17.39
CA PHE A 135 -10.17 6.67 17.24
C PHE A 135 -9.84 8.08 17.75
N GLY A 136 -10.74 9.04 17.49
CA GLY A 136 -10.58 10.43 17.91
C GLY A 136 -11.31 11.41 16.98
N PRO A 137 -11.03 12.71 17.09
CA PRO A 137 -11.53 13.73 16.18
C PRO A 137 -11.23 13.43 14.71
N LYS A 138 -11.96 14.05 13.78
CA LYS A 138 -11.79 13.80 12.35
C LYS A 138 -10.43 14.26 11.80
N GLU A 139 -9.83 15.26 12.45
CA GLU A 139 -8.50 15.80 12.13
C GLU A 139 -7.36 14.87 12.56
N SER A 140 -7.67 13.84 13.35
CA SER A 140 -6.71 12.81 13.75
C SER A 140 -6.24 12.04 12.54
N TYR A 141 -5.00 11.55 12.58
CA TYR A 141 -4.45 10.75 11.51
C TYR A 141 -3.71 9.54 12.06
N LEU A 142 -3.63 8.52 11.21
CA LEU A 142 -2.73 7.39 11.34
C LEU A 142 -1.65 7.53 10.30
N CYS A 143 -0.48 6.99 10.60
CA CYS A 143 0.60 7.05 9.65
C CYS A 143 0.81 5.72 8.94
N SER A 144 1.06 5.81 7.64
CA SER A 144 1.38 4.71 6.74
C SER A 144 2.64 3.98 7.20
N MET A 145 2.65 2.65 7.00
CA MET A 145 3.74 1.75 7.41
C MET A 145 4.12 1.85 8.90
N SER A 146 3.26 2.45 9.74
CA SER A 146 3.47 2.52 11.17
C SER A 146 3.20 1.18 11.82
N LEU A 147 4.07 0.80 12.75
CA LEU A 147 3.83 -0.31 13.65
C LEU A 147 3.27 0.22 14.97
N PRO A 148 2.30 -0.47 15.58
CA PRO A 148 1.81 -0.10 16.90
C PRO A 148 2.87 -0.08 17.99
N SER A 149 3.93 -0.89 17.87
CA SER A 149 5.04 -0.98 18.82
C SER A 149 6.20 -0.03 18.55
N SER A 150 6.24 0.61 17.38
CA SER A 150 7.40 1.42 17.01
C SER A 150 7.28 2.82 17.59
N THR A 151 8.28 3.21 18.37
CA THR A 151 8.50 4.60 18.81
C THR A 151 9.07 5.48 17.69
N SER A 152 9.47 4.89 16.56
CA SER A 152 9.97 5.64 15.41
C SER A 152 8.79 6.22 14.62
N PRO A 153 8.82 7.50 14.25
CA PRO A 153 7.84 8.06 13.34
C PRO A 153 7.82 7.25 12.05
N SER A 154 6.68 6.63 11.79
CA SER A 154 6.19 6.09 10.51
C SER A 154 6.59 6.86 9.25
N SER A 155 6.64 8.20 9.29
CA SER A 155 7.16 9.02 8.20
C SER A 155 8.57 8.59 7.79
N ARG A 156 9.41 8.19 8.74
CA ARG A 156 10.78 7.72 8.46
C ARG A 156 10.82 6.44 7.64
N LYS A 157 9.81 5.57 7.76
CA LYS A 157 9.79 4.30 7.01
C LYS A 157 9.35 4.51 5.57
N VAL A 158 8.33 5.34 5.37
CA VAL A 158 7.97 5.81 4.02
C VAL A 158 9.15 6.54 3.38
N ASP A 159 9.81 7.43 4.11
CA ASP A 159 11.00 8.14 3.63
C ASP A 159 12.17 7.19 3.33
N SER A 160 12.36 6.12 4.11
CA SER A 160 13.34 5.06 3.83
C SER A 160 13.05 4.33 2.52
N VAL A 161 11.79 3.92 2.31
CA VAL A 161 11.34 3.30 1.05
C VAL A 161 11.54 4.25 -0.14
N LEU A 162 11.24 5.54 0.04
CA LEU A 162 11.46 6.55 -0.98
C LEU A 162 12.95 6.71 -1.33
N ASN A 163 13.84 6.65 -0.35
CA ASN A 163 15.28 6.70 -0.60
C ASN A 163 15.77 5.47 -1.38
N LYS A 164 15.33 4.27 -0.99
CA LYS A 164 15.60 3.03 -1.77
C LYS A 164 15.09 3.12 -3.22
N LEU A 165 13.93 3.75 -3.43
CA LEU A 165 13.39 3.97 -4.77
C LEU A 165 14.20 5.00 -5.57
N ARG A 166 14.64 6.09 -4.94
CA ARG A 166 15.52 7.10 -5.55
C ARG A 166 16.84 6.50 -5.98
N GLU A 167 17.45 5.66 -5.15
CA GLU A 167 18.67 4.91 -5.48
C GLU A 167 18.49 3.97 -6.68
N LYS A 168 17.27 3.50 -6.93
CA LYS A 168 16.88 2.70 -8.11
C LYS A 168 16.53 3.56 -9.34
N GLY A 169 16.74 4.88 -9.28
CA GLY A 169 16.52 5.81 -10.41
C GLY A 169 15.08 6.33 -10.55
N TRP A 170 14.27 6.25 -9.48
CA TRP A 170 12.89 6.76 -9.48
C TRP A 170 12.75 8.16 -8.88
N ASP A 171 13.85 8.86 -8.61
CA ASP A 171 13.89 10.14 -7.90
C ASP A 171 13.04 11.23 -8.53
N ASP A 172 13.02 11.29 -9.86
CA ASP A 172 12.18 12.23 -10.60
C ASP A 172 10.72 11.81 -10.71
N LEU A 173 10.34 10.62 -10.27
CA LEU A 173 8.97 10.10 -10.44
C LEU A 173 8.25 9.83 -9.13
N VAL A 174 8.95 9.72 -7.99
CA VAL A 174 8.33 9.42 -6.70
C VAL A 174 8.48 10.55 -5.68
N ILE A 175 7.37 10.86 -4.99
CA ILE A 175 7.33 11.86 -3.92
C ILE A 175 6.62 11.32 -2.68
N PRO A 176 7.00 11.77 -1.46
CA PRO A 176 6.14 11.60 -0.30
C PRO A 176 4.86 12.42 -0.46
N SER A 177 3.75 11.90 0.06
CA SER A 177 2.48 12.62 0.14
C SER A 177 1.93 12.55 1.55
N ASP A 178 1.52 13.69 2.10
CA ASP A 178 0.87 13.77 3.41
C ASP A 178 -0.66 13.79 3.31
N ASP A 179 -1.22 13.77 2.11
CA ASP A 179 -2.65 13.89 1.90
C ASP A 179 -3.14 12.93 0.82
N ALA A 180 -3.67 11.79 1.25
CA ALA A 180 -4.36 10.83 0.39
C ALA A 180 -5.77 11.30 -0.05
N GLY A 181 -6.11 12.57 0.23
CA GLY A 181 -7.44 13.15 0.06
C GLY A 181 -8.39 12.76 1.18
N ARG A 182 -9.69 12.92 0.95
CA ARG A 182 -10.76 12.52 1.88
C ARG A 182 -11.79 11.58 1.25
N PHE A 183 -11.41 10.96 0.14
CA PHE A 183 -12.23 10.01 -0.61
C PHE A 183 -11.92 8.55 -0.22
N VAL A 184 -12.34 7.58 -1.04
CA VAL A 184 -12.21 6.14 -0.78
C VAL A 184 -10.75 5.69 -0.60
N CYS A 185 -9.76 6.36 -1.23
CA CYS A 185 -8.34 6.06 -1.04
C CYS A 185 -7.91 6.26 0.43
N ASN A 186 -8.15 7.46 0.98
CA ASN A 186 -7.89 7.77 2.38
C ASN A 186 -8.70 6.85 3.33
N TYR A 187 -9.98 6.64 3.03
CA TYR A 187 -10.84 5.72 3.79
C TYR A 187 -10.23 4.32 3.91
N THR A 188 -9.70 3.81 2.80
CA THR A 188 -9.09 2.47 2.72
C THR A 188 -7.81 2.40 3.54
N LEU A 189 -6.89 3.36 3.37
CA LEU A 189 -5.65 3.38 4.14
C LEU A 189 -5.92 3.49 5.64
N PHE A 190 -6.79 4.42 6.05
CA PHE A 190 -7.12 4.63 7.46
C PHE A 190 -7.76 3.37 8.08
N THR A 191 -8.73 2.75 7.40
CA THR A 191 -9.40 1.54 7.86
C THR A 191 -8.42 0.37 8.02
N SER A 192 -7.49 0.22 7.07
CA SER A 192 -6.47 -0.82 7.13
C SER A 192 -5.47 -0.59 8.26
N LEU A 193 -5.02 0.65 8.49
CA LEU A 193 -4.12 0.99 9.60
C LEU A 193 -4.80 0.77 10.96
N LEU A 194 -6.08 1.13 11.08
CA LEU A 194 -6.84 0.92 12.31
C LEU A 194 -7.00 -0.58 12.60
N LYS A 195 -7.39 -1.38 11.60
CA LYS A 195 -7.48 -2.84 11.73
C LYS A 195 -6.12 -3.49 12.03
N ALA A 196 -5.05 -3.04 11.40
CA ALA A 196 -3.69 -3.49 11.69
C ALA A 196 -3.31 -3.26 13.16
N LYS A 197 -3.70 -2.10 13.72
CA LYS A 197 -3.53 -1.79 15.15
C LYS A 197 -4.37 -2.71 16.04
N GLU A 198 -5.63 -2.97 15.70
CA GLU A 198 -6.54 -3.82 16.47
C GLU A 198 -6.07 -5.29 16.57
N VAL A 199 -5.40 -5.79 15.53
CA VAL A 199 -4.92 -7.18 15.48
C VAL A 199 -3.50 -7.35 15.99
N TYR A 200 -2.78 -6.26 16.29
CA TYR A 200 -1.35 -6.27 16.62
C TYR A 200 -1.01 -7.25 17.75
N GLU A 201 -1.75 -7.24 18.85
CA GLU A 201 -1.51 -8.12 20.00
C GLU A 201 -1.98 -9.57 19.75
N ARG A 202 -2.70 -9.82 18.65
CA ARG A 202 -3.29 -11.13 18.32
C ARG A 202 -2.43 -11.95 17.36
N ARG A 203 -1.28 -11.43 16.92
CA ARG A 203 -0.39 -12.10 15.96
C ARG A 203 1.07 -11.77 16.22
N GLU A 204 1.96 -12.71 15.91
CA GLU A 204 3.41 -12.52 16.06
C GLU A 204 4.00 -11.64 14.95
N GLY A 205 3.59 -11.88 13.70
CA GLY A 205 4.02 -11.05 12.58
C GLY A 205 3.36 -9.67 12.60
N GLU A 206 4.00 -8.67 12.00
CA GLU A 206 3.45 -7.31 11.93
C GLU A 206 2.65 -7.08 10.64
N VAL A 207 1.66 -6.18 10.68
CA VAL A 207 0.89 -5.77 9.49
C VAL A 207 1.30 -4.35 9.13
N TRP A 208 1.84 -4.20 7.94
CA TRP A 208 2.32 -2.95 7.38
C TRP A 208 1.36 -2.49 6.30
N ALA A 209 0.53 -1.48 6.59
CA ALA A 209 -0.40 -0.94 5.62
C ALA A 209 0.14 0.34 4.99
N GLY A 210 0.10 0.42 3.67
CA GLY A 210 0.53 1.60 2.90
C GLY A 210 -0.39 1.88 1.73
N PHE A 211 -0.26 3.08 1.15
CA PHE A 211 -1.02 3.48 -0.03
C PHE A 211 -0.11 4.16 -1.04
N LEU A 212 -0.20 3.73 -2.29
CA LEU A 212 0.49 4.32 -3.43
C LEU A 212 -0.56 4.92 -4.39
N HIS A 213 -0.54 6.23 -4.54
CA HIS A 213 -1.23 6.89 -5.63
C HIS A 213 -0.37 6.87 -6.89
N VAL A 214 -0.96 6.42 -8.00
CA VAL A 214 -0.34 6.42 -9.33
C VAL A 214 -0.98 7.49 -10.22
N PRO A 215 -0.23 8.10 -11.15
CA PRO A 215 -0.81 9.01 -12.13
C PRO A 215 -1.63 8.25 -13.21
N GLY A 216 -2.37 8.99 -14.04
CA GLY A 216 -2.97 8.42 -15.25
C GLY A 216 -1.93 7.97 -16.28
N PHE A 217 -2.33 7.09 -17.20
CA PHE A 217 -1.43 6.57 -18.24
C PHE A 217 -0.98 7.62 -19.24
N GLU A 218 -1.75 8.70 -19.40
CA GLU A 218 -1.40 9.87 -20.20
C GLU A 218 -0.23 10.69 -19.64
N LEU A 219 0.14 10.48 -18.36
CA LEU A 219 1.27 11.14 -17.72
C LEU A 219 2.46 10.20 -17.56
N VAL A 220 2.21 8.94 -17.19
CA VAL A 220 3.23 7.92 -17.05
C VAL A 220 2.71 6.62 -17.64
N GLU A 221 3.39 6.15 -18.68
CA GLU A 221 3.03 4.95 -19.44
C GLU A 221 2.87 3.71 -18.55
N GLU A 222 1.97 2.82 -18.96
CA GLU A 222 1.57 1.63 -18.21
C GLU A 222 2.77 0.76 -17.82
N GLU A 223 3.69 0.47 -18.73
CA GLU A 223 4.87 -0.36 -18.46
C GLU A 223 5.80 0.27 -17.42
N VAL A 224 5.89 1.60 -17.38
CA VAL A 224 6.66 2.32 -16.36
C VAL A 224 5.98 2.17 -15.00
N GLN A 225 4.66 2.26 -14.93
CA GLN A 225 3.91 2.06 -13.70
C GLN A 225 4.02 0.63 -13.16
N VAL A 226 3.99 -0.40 -14.01
CA VAL A 226 4.18 -1.79 -13.55
C VAL A 226 5.59 -1.99 -12.98
N ARG A 227 6.64 -1.46 -13.66
CA ARG A 227 8.03 -1.52 -13.16
C ARG A 227 8.19 -0.77 -11.85
N PHE A 228 7.62 0.43 -11.73
CA PHE A 228 7.64 1.20 -10.50
C PHE A 228 6.98 0.43 -9.35
N LEU A 229 5.78 -0.13 -9.57
CA LEU A 229 5.06 -0.87 -8.54
C LEU A 229 5.87 -2.09 -8.05
N ARG A 230 6.56 -2.80 -8.95
CA ARG A 230 7.48 -3.88 -8.59
C ARG A 230 8.59 -3.37 -7.67
N ASP A 231 9.28 -2.31 -8.07
CA ASP A 231 10.42 -1.78 -7.30
C ASP A 231 9.98 -1.21 -5.95
N CYS A 232 8.78 -0.62 -5.89
CA CYS A 232 8.16 -0.12 -4.67
C CYS A 232 7.84 -1.26 -3.70
N VAL A 233 7.21 -2.34 -4.18
CA VAL A 233 6.96 -3.53 -3.37
C VAL A 233 8.28 -4.13 -2.86
N MET A 234 9.29 -4.26 -3.72
CA MET A 234 10.59 -4.79 -3.30
C MET A 234 11.26 -3.90 -2.24
N ALA A 235 11.26 -2.58 -2.42
CA ALA A 235 11.80 -1.64 -1.44
C ALA A 235 11.06 -1.71 -0.09
N MET A 236 9.73 -1.87 -0.10
CA MET A 236 8.93 -2.07 1.12
C MET A 236 9.23 -3.40 1.80
N VAL A 237 9.39 -4.49 1.04
CA VAL A 237 9.75 -5.80 1.62
C VAL A 237 11.14 -5.75 2.23
N GLU A 238 12.12 -5.15 1.56
CA GLU A 238 13.47 -4.94 2.12
C GLU A 238 13.43 -4.17 3.44
N GLU A 239 12.62 -3.10 3.53
CA GLU A 239 12.40 -2.33 4.76
C GLU A 239 11.79 -3.19 5.88
N ILE A 240 10.78 -4.01 5.56
CA ILE A 240 10.12 -4.92 6.52
C ILE A 240 11.08 -5.99 7.04
N GLU A 241 11.93 -6.52 6.17
CA GLU A 241 12.93 -7.53 6.55
C GLU A 241 14.16 -6.93 7.25
N GLY A 242 14.27 -5.59 7.32
CA GLY A 242 15.43 -4.90 7.88
C GLY A 242 16.70 -5.09 7.06
N ARG A 243 16.59 -5.30 5.74
CA ARG A 243 17.73 -5.41 4.84
C ARG A 243 18.18 -4.00 4.43
N GLU A 244 19.31 -3.56 4.96
CA GLU A 244 20.04 -2.41 4.41
C GLU A 244 20.37 -2.70 2.94
N GLY A 245 20.22 -1.70 2.06
CA GLY A 245 20.32 -1.85 0.61
C GLY A 245 21.60 -2.58 0.21
N GLY A 246 21.46 -3.84 -0.21
CA GLY A 246 22.56 -4.58 -0.79
C GLY A 246 22.89 -3.97 -2.14
N GLU A 247 24.17 -3.75 -2.41
CA GLU A 247 24.70 -3.29 -3.69
C GLU A 247 23.99 -4.01 -4.84
N TYR A 248 23.28 -3.26 -5.67
CA TYR A 248 22.71 -3.75 -6.91
C TYR A 248 23.86 -4.12 -7.85
N MET A 249 24.31 -5.37 -7.78
CA MET A 249 25.12 -5.95 -8.84
C MET A 249 24.17 -6.22 -10.01
N GLY A 250 24.15 -5.29 -10.96
CA GLY A 250 23.48 -5.46 -12.25
C GLY A 250 23.93 -6.73 -12.97
N PRO A 251 23.23 -7.15 -14.03
CA PRO A 251 23.58 -8.37 -14.75
C PRO A 251 25.02 -8.30 -15.31
N PRO A 252 25.71 -9.45 -15.42
CA PRO A 252 27.07 -9.53 -15.92
C PRO A 252 27.23 -9.07 -17.37
#